data_AF-A0A9N9GX06-F1
#
_entry.id   AF-A0A9N9GX06-F1
#
_cell.length_a   1.000
_cell.length_b   1.000
_cell.length_c   1.000
_cell.angle_alpha   90.00
_cell.angle_beta   90.00
_cell.angle_gamma   90.00
#
_symmetry.space_group_name_H-M   'P 1'
#
loop_
_entity.id
_entity.type
_entity.pdbx_description
1 polymer ?
#
loop_
_entity_poly.entity_id
_entity_poly.type
_entity_poly.pdbx_seq_one_letter_code
_entity_poly.pdbx_strand_id
1 'polypeptide(L)'
;GSNSSGHPYPTLVVEVGNSESVSSLHDLSTGYFSLRTTIQIYLAIKWFPIRQDGTRAMLALRYLCTNQINTVPDIIISFGTAPLHLSTIGFLMSIGVPLANIVGVRFSAIACNASGIPIYQLHIPAIELFNGAFGSVTAGVVNGFYLDLWEIQDLVLNGF
;
A
#
# COMPACT_ATOMS: atom_id res chain seq x y z
N GLY A 1 -18.59 -13.48 3.90
CA GLY A 1 -19.70 -12.77 3.22
C GLY A 1 -19.49 -12.85 1.73
N SER A 2 -20.54 -12.68 0.93
CA SER A 2 -20.47 -12.69 -0.53
C SER A 2 -20.99 -11.38 -1.13
N ASN A 3 -20.52 -11.04 -2.32
CA ASN A 3 -21.06 -9.92 -3.08
C ASN A 3 -22.47 -10.23 -3.63
N SER A 4 -23.07 -9.28 -4.34
CA SER A 4 -24.41 -9.41 -4.95
C SER A 4 -24.53 -10.53 -5.99
N SER A 5 -23.41 -11.07 -6.46
CA SER A 5 -23.33 -12.19 -7.40
C SER A 5 -23.04 -13.53 -6.71
N GLY A 6 -23.00 -13.56 -5.38
CA GLY A 6 -22.74 -14.77 -4.59
C GLY A 6 -21.26 -15.17 -4.49
N HIS A 7 -20.33 -14.37 -5.02
CA HIS A 7 -18.89 -14.65 -4.90
C HIS A 7 -18.33 -14.13 -3.58
N PRO A 8 -17.37 -14.83 -2.96
CA PRO A 8 -16.69 -14.33 -1.76
C PRO A 8 -15.95 -13.02 -2.06
N TYR A 9 -15.91 -12.10 -1.10
CA TYR A 9 -15.02 -10.95 -1.22
C TYR A 9 -13.56 -11.38 -1.18
N PRO A 10 -12.66 -10.71 -1.91
CA PRO A 10 -11.24 -10.98 -1.80
C PRO A 10 -10.72 -10.61 -0.41
N THR A 11 -9.66 -11.29 0.05
CA THR A 11 -8.99 -10.93 1.31
C THR A 11 -8.16 -9.66 1.17
N LEU A 12 -7.47 -9.52 0.03
CA LEU A 12 -6.62 -8.38 -0.32
C LEU A 12 -7.21 -7.68 -1.55
N VAL A 13 -7.37 -6.36 -1.46
CA VAL A 13 -7.64 -5.49 -2.60
C VAL A 13 -6.41 -4.63 -2.86
N VAL A 14 -6.00 -4.52 -4.12
CA VAL A 14 -4.94 -3.62 -4.57
C VAL A 14 -5.55 -2.61 -5.53
N GLU A 15 -5.39 -1.33 -5.22
CA GLU A 15 -5.79 -0.22 -6.10
C GLU A 15 -4.54 0.54 -6.54
N VAL A 16 -4.43 0.81 -7.83
CA VAL A 16 -3.32 1.57 -8.41
C VAL A 16 -3.86 2.84 -9.04
N GLY A 17 -3.59 3.99 -8.41
CA GLY A 17 -4.06 5.28 -8.90
C GLY A 17 -2.98 6.02 -9.69
N ASN A 18 -3.33 6.45 -10.90
CA ASN A 18 -2.48 7.31 -11.73
C ASN A 18 -3.05 8.74 -11.77
N SER A 19 -4.35 8.87 -12.02
CA SER A 19 -5.05 10.17 -12.07
C SER A 19 -5.75 10.48 -10.74
N GLU A 20 -6.09 9.45 -9.98
CA GLU A 20 -6.82 9.49 -8.72
C GLU A 20 -6.00 10.23 -7.66
N SER A 21 -6.66 11.04 -6.84
CA SER A 21 -6.00 11.70 -5.71
C SER A 21 -5.66 10.68 -4.60
N VAL A 22 -4.70 11.02 -3.74
CA VAL A 22 -4.41 10.20 -2.55
C VAL A 22 -5.63 10.13 -1.62
N SER A 23 -6.42 11.22 -1.54
CA SER A 23 -7.66 11.26 -0.77
C SER A 23 -8.70 10.26 -1.30
N SER A 24 -8.94 10.26 -2.61
CA SER A 24 -9.92 9.35 -3.20
C SER A 24 -9.53 7.88 -3.05
N LEU A 25 -8.23 7.55 -3.12
CA LEU A 25 -7.76 6.21 -2.82
C LEU A 25 -7.98 5.88 -1.34
N HIS A 26 -7.65 6.80 -0.43
CA HIS A 26 -7.86 6.62 1.01
C HIS A 26 -9.34 6.39 1.35
N ASP A 27 -10.27 7.14 0.75
CA ASP A 27 -11.70 7.05 1.05
C ASP A 27 -12.28 5.65 0.78
N LEU A 28 -11.70 4.89 -0.15
CA LEU A 28 -12.09 3.51 -0.44
C LEU A 28 -11.92 2.57 0.76
N SER A 29 -10.99 2.86 1.67
CA SER A 29 -10.75 2.05 2.88
C SER A 29 -12.03 1.88 3.71
N THR A 30 -12.85 2.92 3.81
CA THR A 30 -14.11 2.90 4.56
C THR A 30 -15.13 1.92 3.97
N GLY A 31 -15.22 1.84 2.64
CA GLY A 31 -16.08 0.90 1.94
C GLY A 31 -15.55 -0.53 2.07
N TYR A 32 -14.24 -0.69 1.86
CA TYR A 32 -13.58 -2.00 1.94
C TYR A 32 -13.61 -2.61 3.32
N PHE A 33 -13.58 -1.84 4.41
CA PHE A 33 -13.67 -2.37 5.78
C PHE A 33 -15.04 -2.17 6.44
N SER A 34 -16.07 -1.89 5.65
CA SER A 34 -17.44 -1.85 6.15
C SER A 34 -17.93 -3.24 6.57
N LEU A 35 -18.98 -3.28 7.40
CA LEU A 35 -19.65 -4.52 7.81
C LEU A 35 -20.27 -5.34 6.65
N ARG A 36 -20.22 -4.82 5.42
CA ARG A 36 -20.80 -5.45 4.22
C ARG A 36 -19.81 -6.35 3.48
N THR A 37 -18.51 -6.25 3.78
CA THR A 37 -17.44 -6.99 3.10
C THR A 37 -16.74 -7.94 4.08
N THR A 38 -15.82 -8.75 3.56
CA THR A 38 -14.87 -9.52 4.39
C THR A 38 -13.41 -9.22 4.04
N ILE A 39 -13.16 -8.09 3.39
CA ILE A 39 -11.81 -7.67 2.99
C ILE A 39 -10.99 -7.40 4.26
N GLN A 40 -9.76 -7.93 4.29
CA GLN A 40 -8.86 -7.81 5.44
C GLN A 40 -7.74 -6.82 5.17
N ILE A 41 -7.28 -6.72 3.92
CA ILE A 41 -6.14 -5.90 3.53
C ILE A 41 -6.54 -5.01 2.35
N TYR A 42 -6.22 -3.74 2.45
CA TYR A 42 -6.30 -2.80 1.34
C TYR A 42 -4.93 -2.19 1.08
N LEU A 43 -4.44 -2.31 -0.14
CA LEU A 43 -3.20 -1.70 -0.60
C LEU A 43 -3.51 -0.64 -1.67
N ALA A 44 -3.20 0.61 -1.37
CA ALA A 44 -3.24 1.69 -2.35
C ALA A 44 -1.83 2.02 -2.83
N ILE A 45 -1.63 2.03 -4.15
CA ILE A 45 -0.40 2.47 -4.79
C ILE A 45 -0.71 3.70 -5.62
N LYS A 46 -0.08 4.83 -5.30
CA LYS A 46 -0.20 6.08 -6.05
C LYS A 46 1.03 6.32 -6.89
N TRP A 47 0.81 6.53 -8.18
CA TRP A 47 1.81 7.08 -9.10
C TRP A 47 1.50 8.56 -9.34
N PHE A 48 2.50 9.41 -9.16
CA PHE A 48 2.37 10.83 -9.45
C PHE A 48 2.79 11.12 -10.90
N PRO A 49 2.36 12.25 -11.48
CA PRO A 49 2.87 12.71 -12.77
C PRO A 49 4.41 12.80 -12.76
N ILE A 50 5.01 12.53 -13.93
CA ILE A 50 6.44 12.72 -14.13
C ILE A 50 6.75 14.22 -14.01
N ARG A 51 7.82 14.54 -13.31
CA ARG A 51 8.33 15.90 -13.17
C ARG A 51 9.14 16.32 -14.39
N GLN A 52 9.42 17.61 -14.50
CA GLN A 52 10.22 18.15 -15.60
C GLN A 52 11.62 17.54 -15.71
N ASP A 53 12.20 17.09 -14.60
CA ASP A 53 13.50 16.41 -14.54
C ASP A 53 13.44 14.90 -14.84
N GLY A 54 12.28 14.38 -15.26
CA GLY A 54 12.06 12.96 -15.54
C GLY A 54 11.85 12.11 -14.28
N THR A 55 11.95 12.68 -13.08
CA THR A 55 11.71 11.93 -11.84
C THR A 55 10.22 11.77 -11.54
N ARG A 56 9.88 10.76 -10.76
CA ARG A 56 8.50 10.46 -10.38
C ARG A 56 8.46 10.03 -8.92
N ALA A 57 7.59 10.67 -8.14
CA ALA A 57 7.26 10.21 -6.80
C ALA A 57 6.23 9.09 -6.88
N MET A 58 6.27 8.15 -5.94
CA MET A 58 5.27 7.10 -5.77
C MET A 58 5.03 6.86 -4.28
N LEU A 59 3.85 6.35 -3.94
CA LEU A 59 3.44 6.14 -2.56
C LEU A 59 2.69 4.81 -2.44
N ALA A 60 3.09 3.98 -1.47
CA ALA A 60 2.36 2.79 -1.07
C ALA A 60 1.73 3.00 0.30
N LEU A 61 0.44 2.71 0.42
CA LEU A 61 -0.33 2.75 1.67
C LEU A 61 -0.98 1.39 1.88
N ARG A 62 -0.63 0.70 2.97
CA ARG A 62 -1.34 -0.49 3.42
C ARG A 62 -2.30 -0.12 4.53
N TYR A 63 -3.50 -0.68 4.48
CA TYR A 63 -4.48 -0.63 5.55
C TYR A 63 -4.85 -2.06 5.94
N LEU A 64 -5.05 -2.27 7.24
CA LEU A 64 -5.50 -3.55 7.79
C LEU A 64 -6.83 -3.38 8.52
N CYS A 65 -7.77 -4.27 8.22
CA CYS A 65 -9.10 -4.31 8.83
C CYS A 65 -9.04 -4.56 10.34
N THR A 66 -8.04 -5.33 10.79
CA THR A 66 -7.81 -5.73 12.19
C THR A 66 -7.24 -4.60 13.07
N ASN A 67 -6.76 -3.51 12.47
CA ASN A 67 -6.26 -2.37 13.22
C ASN A 67 -7.40 -1.62 13.94
N GLN A 68 -7.10 -1.11 15.14
CA GLN A 68 -8.07 -0.35 15.94
C GLN A 68 -8.63 0.87 15.17
N ILE A 69 -7.82 1.47 14.31
CA ILE A 69 -8.24 2.53 13.39
C ILE A 69 -7.90 2.07 11.96
N ASN A 70 -8.76 1.24 11.38
CA ASN A 70 -8.57 0.63 10.07
C ASN A 70 -8.68 1.60 8.88
N THR A 71 -9.05 2.85 9.13
CA THR A 71 -9.01 3.95 8.15
C THR A 71 -7.67 4.68 8.14
N VAL A 72 -6.72 4.36 9.04
CA VAL A 72 -5.36 4.91 9.00
C VAL A 72 -4.43 3.85 8.42
N PRO A 73 -3.60 4.16 7.42
CA PRO A 73 -2.68 3.18 6.88
C PRO A 73 -1.60 2.88 7.92
N ASP A 74 -1.18 1.62 7.97
CA ASP A 74 -0.19 1.13 8.95
C ASP A 74 1.20 0.94 8.36
N ILE A 75 1.29 0.78 7.03
CA ILE A 75 2.53 0.92 6.27
C ILE A 75 2.38 2.08 5.30
N ILE A 76 3.33 3.02 5.37
CA ILE A 76 3.40 4.20 4.51
C ILE A 76 4.81 4.32 3.94
N ILE A 77 4.99 3.96 2.67
CA ILE A 77 6.30 3.98 2.02
C ILE A 77 6.27 4.95 0.83
N SER A 78 7.07 6.01 0.93
CA SER A 78 7.42 6.85 -0.22
C SER A 78 8.49 6.13 -1.04
N PHE A 79 8.22 5.88 -2.31
CA PHE A 79 9.19 5.27 -3.23
C PHE A 79 9.20 6.05 -4.56
N GLY A 80 9.86 5.53 -5.59
CA GLY A 80 10.11 6.27 -6.82
C GLY A 80 11.48 6.96 -6.81
N THR A 81 11.66 7.85 -7.78
CA THR A 81 12.90 8.61 -7.98
C THR A 81 12.81 10.03 -7.45
N ALA A 82 11.68 10.42 -6.84
CA ALA A 82 11.46 11.75 -6.30
C ALA A 82 10.70 11.74 -4.96
N PRO A 83 10.91 12.75 -4.10
CA PRO A 83 10.21 12.88 -2.83
C PRO A 83 8.72 13.22 -3.01
N LEU A 84 7.86 12.85 -2.06
CA LEU A 84 6.47 13.31 -2.04
C LEU A 84 6.38 14.85 -1.95
N HIS A 85 5.33 15.39 -2.58
CA HIS A 85 4.99 16.80 -2.45
C HIS A 85 4.48 17.12 -1.03
N LEU A 86 4.71 18.36 -0.55
CA LEU A 86 4.32 18.76 0.81
C LEU A 86 2.81 18.64 1.06
N SER A 87 1.97 18.86 0.03
CA SER A 87 0.52 18.67 0.15
C SER A 87 0.13 17.21 0.41
N THR A 88 0.85 16.24 -0.17
CA THR A 88 0.64 14.81 0.10
C THR A 88 1.00 14.47 1.54
N ILE A 89 2.13 14.99 2.03
CA ILE A 89 2.55 14.81 3.43
C ILE A 89 1.53 15.44 4.37
N GLY A 90 1.07 16.66 4.08
CA GLY A 90 0.04 17.35 4.85
C GLY A 90 -1.29 16.57 4.88
N PHE A 91 -1.69 15.98 3.76
CA PHE A 91 -2.86 15.10 3.72
C PHE A 91 -2.67 13.87 4.61
N LEU A 92 -1.55 13.14 4.50
CA LEU A 92 -1.26 11.97 5.34
C LEU A 92 -1.32 12.31 6.83
N MET A 93 -0.74 13.45 7.22
CA MET A 93 -0.83 13.93 8.60
C MET A 93 -2.25 14.25 9.03
N SER A 94 -3.07 14.82 8.13
CA SER A 94 -4.47 15.17 8.44
C SER A 94 -5.36 13.95 8.67
N ILE A 95 -5.05 12.82 8.05
CA ILE A 95 -5.74 11.54 8.28
C ILE A 95 -5.14 10.74 9.45
N GLY A 96 -4.23 11.33 10.23
CA GLY A 96 -3.70 10.73 11.46
C GLY A 96 -2.41 9.93 11.29
N VAL A 97 -1.72 9.99 10.14
CA VAL A 97 -0.38 9.38 9.98
C VAL A 97 0.69 10.25 10.62
N PRO A 98 1.42 9.77 11.65
CA PRO A 98 2.56 10.49 12.19
C PRO A 98 3.68 10.58 11.16
N LEU A 99 4.35 11.74 11.07
CA LEU A 99 5.46 11.94 10.12
C LEU A 99 6.58 10.89 10.30
N ALA A 100 6.83 10.48 11.54
CA ALA A 100 7.84 9.46 11.88
C ALA A 100 7.51 8.05 11.34
N ASN A 101 6.26 7.79 10.95
CA ASN A 101 5.83 6.50 10.40
C ASN A 101 5.94 6.46 8.87
N ILE A 102 6.25 7.58 8.22
CA ILE A 102 6.50 7.63 6.78
C ILE A 102 7.96 7.25 6.55
N VAL A 103 8.19 6.24 5.70
CA VAL A 103 9.54 5.77 5.37
C VAL A 103 9.83 5.88 3.87
N GLY A 104 11.10 5.64 3.49
CA GLY A 104 11.53 5.62 2.10
C GLY A 104 12.12 6.95 1.61
N VAL A 105 11.89 7.32 0.35
CA VAL A 105 12.54 8.47 -0.31
C VAL A 105 12.28 9.75 0.49
N ARG A 106 13.37 10.48 0.84
CA ARG A 106 13.40 11.68 1.72
C ARG A 106 13.16 11.42 3.22
N PHE A 107 12.67 10.25 3.59
CA PHE A 107 12.50 9.82 4.98
C PHE A 107 13.59 8.85 5.44
N SER A 108 14.53 8.54 4.54
CA SER A 108 15.72 7.73 4.76
C SER A 108 16.87 8.28 3.90
N ALA A 109 18.10 7.97 4.30
CA ALA A 109 19.30 8.24 3.50
C ALA A 109 19.50 7.24 2.33
N ILE A 110 18.67 6.19 2.29
CA ILE A 110 18.74 5.13 1.28
C ILE A 110 17.82 5.50 0.10
N ALA A 111 18.32 5.37 -1.12
CA ALA A 111 17.55 5.58 -2.35
C ALA A 111 16.80 4.31 -2.77
N CYS A 112 15.68 4.46 -3.47
CA CYS A 112 14.92 3.35 -4.07
C CYS A 112 15.50 2.99 -5.44
N ASN A 113 16.64 2.30 -5.48
CA ASN A 113 17.40 2.08 -6.71
C ASN A 113 17.87 0.63 -6.95
N ALA A 114 17.50 -0.31 -6.08
CA ALA A 114 17.75 -1.74 -6.29
C ALA A 114 16.66 -2.59 -5.61
N SER A 115 16.45 -3.80 -6.14
CA SER A 115 15.62 -4.84 -5.53
C SER A 115 16.20 -5.26 -4.17
N GLY A 116 15.33 -5.74 -3.28
CA GLY A 116 15.69 -6.32 -1.99
C GLY A 116 16.05 -5.32 -0.90
N ILE A 117 15.94 -4.00 -1.16
CA ILE A 117 16.23 -2.99 -0.12
C ILE A 117 15.12 -3.03 0.95
N PRO A 118 15.44 -3.32 2.23
CA PRO A 118 14.43 -3.62 3.25
C PRO A 118 13.36 -2.54 3.46
N ILE A 119 13.73 -1.25 3.41
CA ILE A 119 12.78 -0.14 3.62
C ILE A 119 11.75 0.01 2.47
N TYR A 120 12.00 -0.65 1.34
CA TYR A 120 11.13 -0.68 0.16
C TYR A 120 10.45 -2.04 -0.03
N GLN A 121 10.55 -2.94 0.96
CA GLN A 121 9.80 -4.20 0.99
C GLN A 121 8.50 -4.01 1.77
N LEU A 122 7.36 -4.02 1.07
CA LEU A 122 6.06 -3.99 1.71
C LEU A 122 5.64 -5.41 2.08
N HIS A 123 5.62 -5.69 3.37
CA HIS A 123 5.23 -7.00 3.88
C HIS A 123 3.71 -7.18 3.83
N ILE A 124 3.25 -8.35 3.40
CA ILE A 124 1.85 -8.78 3.46
C ILE A 124 1.82 -10.09 4.27
N PRO A 125 1.47 -10.03 5.56
CA PRO A 125 1.52 -11.19 6.44
C PRO A 125 0.56 -12.29 5.99
N ALA A 126 1.01 -13.55 6.01
CA ALA A 126 0.15 -14.68 5.69
C ALA A 126 -1.03 -14.81 6.66
N ILE A 127 -0.83 -14.48 7.94
CA ILE A 127 -1.90 -14.52 8.94
C ILE A 127 -3.07 -13.61 8.56
N GLU A 128 -2.81 -12.46 7.94
CA GLU A 128 -3.86 -11.55 7.46
C GLU A 128 -4.45 -12.00 6.12
N LEU A 129 -3.63 -12.56 5.22
CA LEU A 129 -4.07 -13.10 3.92
C LEU A 129 -4.96 -14.33 4.04
N PHE A 130 -4.74 -15.15 5.06
CA PHE A 130 -5.47 -16.41 5.30
C PHE A 130 -6.38 -16.32 6.54
N ASN A 131 -6.62 -15.11 7.06
CA ASN A 131 -7.51 -14.92 8.18
C ASN A 131 -8.93 -15.40 7.81
N GLY A 132 -9.40 -16.46 8.46
CA GLY A 132 -10.69 -17.10 8.17
C GLY A 132 -10.69 -18.16 7.06
N ALA A 133 -9.53 -18.51 6.49
CA ALA A 133 -9.41 -19.66 5.58
C ALA A 133 -9.53 -20.99 6.33
N PHE A 134 -10.14 -22.00 5.68
CA PHE A 134 -10.19 -23.36 6.24
C PHE A 134 -8.84 -24.06 6.06
N GLY A 135 -8.20 -24.43 7.18
CA GLY A 135 -6.91 -25.11 7.22
C GLY A 135 -5.78 -24.24 7.78
N SER A 136 -4.70 -24.88 8.25
CA SER A 136 -3.51 -24.17 8.73
C SER A 136 -2.69 -23.60 7.58
N VAL A 137 -2.13 -22.39 7.73
CA VAL A 137 -1.11 -21.85 6.83
C VAL A 137 0.07 -22.83 6.80
N THR A 138 0.46 -23.30 5.62
CA THR A 138 1.57 -24.25 5.47
C THR A 138 2.89 -23.61 5.88
N ALA A 139 3.81 -24.41 6.45
CA ALA A 139 5.09 -23.95 7.02
C ALA A 139 5.97 -23.15 6.03
N GLY A 140 5.79 -23.32 4.71
CA GLY A 140 6.51 -22.57 3.69
C GLY A 140 5.94 -21.17 3.38
N VAL A 141 4.75 -20.84 3.88
CA VAL A 141 4.02 -19.60 3.55
C VAL A 141 3.84 -18.70 4.78
N VAL A 142 4.25 -19.15 5.97
CA VAL A 142 3.99 -18.46 7.26
C VAL A 142 4.52 -17.02 7.28
N ASN A 143 5.63 -16.76 6.59
CA ASN A 143 6.23 -15.43 6.51
C ASN A 143 5.49 -14.47 5.56
N GLY A 144 4.43 -14.90 4.86
CA GLY A 144 3.70 -14.04 3.94
C GLY A 144 4.48 -13.71 2.67
N PHE A 145 4.14 -12.56 2.08
CA PHE A 145 4.71 -12.08 0.83
C PHE A 145 5.35 -10.70 1.03
N TYR A 146 6.48 -10.46 0.38
CA TYR A 146 7.08 -9.13 0.32
C TYR A 146 6.91 -8.58 -1.09
N LEU A 147 6.24 -7.45 -1.19
CA LEU A 147 6.12 -6.69 -2.43
C LEU A 147 7.30 -5.73 -2.54
N ASP A 148 8.15 -5.95 -3.54
CA ASP A 148 9.30 -5.09 -3.81
C ASP A 148 8.86 -3.83 -4.56
N LEU A 149 8.91 -2.68 -3.89
CA LEU A 149 8.48 -1.41 -4.48
C LEU A 149 9.49 -0.87 -5.52
N TRP A 150 10.75 -1.30 -5.49
CA TRP A 150 11.69 -0.97 -6.56
C TRP A 150 11.34 -1.71 -7.84
N GLU A 151 10.94 -2.98 -7.78
CA GLU A 151 10.52 -3.74 -8.97
C GLU A 151 9.27 -3.10 -9.61
N ILE A 152 8.32 -2.65 -8.79
CA ILE A 152 7.16 -1.88 -9.28
C ILE A 152 7.63 -0.57 -9.94
N GLN A 153 8.52 0.16 -9.28
CA GLN A 153 9.07 1.40 -9.83
C GLN A 153 9.73 1.16 -11.19
N ASP A 154 10.56 0.13 -11.31
CA ASP A 154 11.29 -0.19 -12.53
C ASP A 154 10.34 -0.52 -13.68
N LEU A 155 9.32 -1.35 -13.43
CA LEU A 155 8.26 -1.64 -14.41
C LEU A 155 7.52 -0.39 -14.87
N VAL A 156 7.24 0.53 -13.95
CA VAL A 156 6.50 1.77 -14.24
C VAL A 156 7.34 2.81 -15.00
N LEU A 157 8.67 2.80 -14.82
CA LEU A 157 9.58 3.77 -15.43
C LEU A 157 10.21 3.25 -16.73
N ASN A 158 10.45 1.95 -16.85
CA ASN A 158 11.24 1.34 -17.93
C ASN A 158 10.49 0.25 -18.70
N GLY A 159 9.31 -0.19 -18.23
CA GLY A 159 8.58 -1.34 -18.78
C GLY A 159 7.63 -1.05 -19.95
N PHE A 160 7.50 0.21 -20.40
CA PHE A 160 6.60 0.62 -21.49
C PHE A 160 7.24 1.64 -22.42
#